data_AF-A0A3G6MNZ1-F1
#
_entry.id   AF-A0A3G6MNZ1-F1
#
_cell.length_a   1.000
_cell.length_b   1.000
_cell.length_c   1.000
_cell.angle_alpha   90.00
_cell.angle_beta   90.00
_cell.angle_gamma   90.00
#
_symmetry.space_group_name_H-M   'P 1'
#
loop_
_entity.id
_entity.type
_entity.pdbx_description
1 polymer ?
#
loop_
_entity_poly.entity_id
_entity_poly.type
_entity_poly.pdbx_seq_one_letter_code
_entity_poly.pdbx_strand_id
1 'polypeptide(L)'
;MIRLDFPWSTSNGRIIHTIIQEHRNGPYFIYVQDILIGSIQKVDGNWAQTSGDEILDDIIENMGMFIQEQANIAKLPDEIKALWPTEVVAVEVISDAAYLIIIGDEIDITKFEIEFRDQITDWVDQQWQVKFQVTKRISEESFEVDVN
;
A
#
# COMPACT_ATOMS: atom_id res chain seq x y z
N MET A 1 -5.69 -6.41 -14.57
CA MET A 1 -6.47 -5.17 -14.56
C MET A 1 -6.58 -4.69 -13.13
N ILE A 2 -6.18 -3.46 -12.85
CA ILE A 2 -6.40 -2.79 -11.56
C ILE A 2 -7.52 -1.77 -11.74
N ARG A 3 -8.41 -1.67 -10.75
CA ARG A 3 -9.43 -0.61 -10.67
C ARG A 3 -9.45 -0.07 -9.25
N LEU A 4 -9.23 1.23 -9.10
CA LEU A 4 -9.21 1.93 -7.82
C LEU A 4 -10.19 3.11 -7.88
N ASP A 5 -10.84 3.42 -6.77
CA ASP A 5 -11.69 4.60 -6.65
C ASP A 5 -10.99 5.63 -5.75
N PHE A 6 -10.48 6.69 -6.37
CA PHE A 6 -9.76 7.77 -5.71
C PHE A 6 -10.73 8.90 -5.32
N PRO A 7 -10.95 9.13 -4.02
CA PRO A 7 -11.77 10.24 -3.57
C PRO A 7 -10.99 11.55 -3.52
N TRP A 8 -11.54 12.60 -4.10
CA TRP A 8 -11.00 13.96 -4.03
C TRP A 8 -12.01 14.93 -3.42
N SER A 9 -11.59 15.68 -2.40
CA SER A 9 -12.44 16.67 -1.74
C SER A 9 -12.18 18.07 -2.31
N THR A 10 -13.24 18.72 -2.76
CA THR A 10 -13.23 20.11 -3.24
C THR A 10 -14.13 20.97 -2.36
N SER A 11 -14.04 22.29 -2.50
CA SER A 11 -14.98 23.23 -1.86
C SER A 11 -16.45 22.97 -2.24
N ASN A 12 -16.69 22.33 -3.38
CA ASN A 12 -18.02 22.03 -3.91
C ASN A 12 -18.51 20.61 -3.57
N GLY A 13 -17.72 19.84 -2.81
CA GLY A 13 -18.04 18.46 -2.43
C GLY A 13 -16.98 17.45 -2.86
N ARG A 14 -17.32 16.17 -2.72
CA ARG A 14 -16.43 15.04 -2.99
C ARG A 14 -16.66 14.50 -4.39
N ILE A 15 -15.60 14.40 -5.18
CA ILE A 15 -15.58 13.80 -6.51
C ILE A 15 -14.86 12.45 -6.40
N ILE A 16 -15.38 11.41 -7.02
CA ILE A 16 -14.70 10.11 -7.13
C ILE A 16 -14.12 10.00 -8.53
N HIS A 17 -12.81 9.79 -8.61
CA HIS A 17 -12.12 9.44 -9.83
C HIS A 17 -11.91 7.94 -9.86
N THR A 18 -12.35 7.26 -10.91
CA THR A 18 -12.04 5.84 -11.11
C THR A 18 -10.73 5.75 -11.89
N ILE A 19 -9.76 5.06 -11.32
CA ILE A 19 -8.43 4.84 -11.89
C ILE A 19 -8.36 3.39 -12.38
N ILE A 20 -8.06 3.19 -13.65
CA ILE A 20 -8.00 1.85 -14.27
C ILE A 20 -6.62 1.63 -14.90
N GLN A 21 -6.00 0.49 -14.57
CA GLN A 21 -4.83 -0.01 -15.30
C GLN A 21 -5.20 -1.30 -16.02
N GLU A 22 -5.26 -1.25 -17.35
CA GLU A 22 -5.61 -2.41 -18.17
C GLU A 22 -4.47 -3.42 -18.26
N HIS A 23 -3.26 -2.90 -18.52
CA HIS A 23 -2.05 -3.69 -18.70
C HIS A 23 -1.02 -3.45 -17.61
N ARG A 24 -0.34 -4.51 -17.17
CA ARG A 24 0.75 -4.39 -16.20
C ARG A 24 1.82 -3.43 -16.74
N ASN A 25 2.23 -2.48 -15.91
CA ASN A 25 3.19 -1.41 -16.24
C ASN A 25 2.71 -0.42 -17.32
N GLY A 26 1.44 -0.51 -17.75
CA GLY A 26 0.81 0.47 -18.61
C GLY A 26 0.38 1.72 -17.84
N PRO A 27 -0.09 2.76 -18.55
CA PRO A 27 -0.64 3.95 -17.92
C PRO A 27 -1.91 3.62 -17.11
N TYR A 28 -2.18 4.48 -16.13
CA TYR A 28 -3.42 4.48 -15.38
C TYR A 28 -4.38 5.48 -16.01
N PHE A 29 -5.52 5.02 -16.48
CA PHE A 29 -6.58 5.83 -17.07
C PHE A 29 -7.49 6.37 -15.98
N ILE A 30 -7.79 7.67 -16.03
CA ILE A 30 -8.57 8.37 -15.01
C ILE A 30 -9.93 8.72 -15.58
N TYR A 31 -10.98 8.32 -14.87
CA TYR A 31 -12.37 8.55 -15.23
C TYR A 31 -13.10 9.37 -14.17
N VAL A 32 -14.00 10.26 -14.60
CA VAL A 32 -14.96 10.93 -13.73
C VAL A 32 -16.35 10.64 -14.27
N GLN A 33 -17.22 10.03 -13.48
CA GLN A 33 -18.57 9.65 -13.91
C GLN A 33 -18.57 8.88 -15.25
N ASP A 34 -17.68 7.89 -15.37
CA ASP A 34 -17.46 7.07 -16.56
C ASP A 34 -16.90 7.80 -17.80
N ILE A 35 -16.54 9.09 -17.69
CA ILE A 35 -15.88 9.86 -18.76
C ILE A 35 -14.37 9.81 -18.55
N LEU A 36 -13.62 9.35 -19.55
CA LEU A 36 -12.16 9.39 -19.57
C LEU A 36 -11.68 10.83 -19.63
N ILE A 37 -10.99 11.29 -18.59
CA ILE A 37 -10.44 12.66 -18.54
C ILE A 37 -8.95 12.69 -18.90
N GLY A 38 -8.25 11.57 -18.73
CA GLY A 38 -6.83 11.49 -19.06
C GLY A 38 -6.17 10.21 -18.59
N SER A 39 -4.85 10.19 -18.66
CA SER A 39 -4.05 9.08 -18.12
C SER A 39 -2.77 9.57 -17.49
N ILE A 40 -2.32 8.87 -16.45
CA ILE A 40 -1.08 9.16 -15.72
C ILE A 40 -0.15 7.94 -15.72
N GLN A 41 1.15 8.21 -15.66
CA GLN A 41 2.18 7.19 -15.53
C GLN A 41 3.35 7.71 -14.70
N LYS A 42 4.07 6.81 -14.03
CA LYS A 42 5.32 7.14 -13.35
C LYS A 42 6.44 7.23 -14.41
N VAL A 43 6.93 8.43 -14.67
CA VAL A 43 8.01 8.75 -15.61
C VAL A 43 9.18 9.33 -14.82
N ASP A 44 10.36 8.73 -14.95
CA ASP A 44 11.58 9.11 -14.22
C ASP A 44 11.36 9.27 -12.69
N GLY A 45 10.53 8.40 -12.11
CA GLY A 45 10.20 8.38 -10.68
C GLY A 45 9.05 9.30 -10.28
N ASN A 46 8.59 10.20 -11.15
CA ASN A 46 7.52 11.15 -10.86
C ASN A 46 6.22 10.76 -11.57
N TRP A 47 5.08 10.99 -10.92
CA TRP A 47 3.78 10.80 -11.56
C TRP A 47 3.50 11.96 -12.51
N ALA A 48 3.23 11.64 -13.77
CA ALA A 48 2.99 12.64 -14.81
C ALA A 48 1.77 12.26 -15.63
N GLN A 49 1.01 13.26 -16.05
CA GLN A 49 -0.05 13.08 -17.04
C GLN A 49 0.57 12.80 -18.42
N THR A 50 0.04 11.79 -19.11
CA THR A 50 0.51 11.35 -20.43
C THR A 50 -0.49 11.62 -21.55
N SER A 51 -1.76 11.85 -21.21
CA SER A 51 -2.81 12.23 -22.17
C SER A 51 -4.02 12.88 -21.48
N GLY A 52 -4.85 13.58 -22.26
CA GLY A 52 -6.18 14.07 -21.83
C GLY A 52 -6.22 15.56 -21.53
N ASP A 53 -7.30 15.97 -20.84
CA ASP A 53 -7.51 17.34 -20.39
C ASP A 53 -6.61 17.64 -19.19
N GLU A 54 -6.16 18.89 -19.05
CA GLU A 54 -5.23 19.30 -17.97
C GLU A 54 -5.78 18.94 -16.58
N ILE A 55 -5.04 18.08 -15.87
CA ILE A 55 -5.28 17.73 -14.46
C ILE A 55 -4.24 18.50 -13.64
N LEU A 56 -4.66 19.11 -12.53
CA LEU A 56 -3.74 19.82 -11.64
C LEU A 56 -2.65 18.88 -11.10
N ASP A 57 -1.40 19.36 -11.04
CA ASP A 57 -0.25 18.59 -10.56
C ASP A 57 -0.50 17.99 -9.17
N ASP A 58 -1.05 18.77 -8.24
CA ASP A 58 -1.42 18.29 -6.89
C ASP A 58 -2.35 17.06 -6.95
N ILE A 59 -3.30 17.02 -7.89
CA ILE A 59 -4.21 15.88 -8.05
C ILE A 59 -3.46 14.67 -8.61
N ILE A 60 -2.57 14.89 -9.59
CA ILE A 60 -1.74 13.82 -10.18
C ILE A 60 -0.84 13.20 -9.11
N GLU A 61 -0.19 14.02 -8.29
CA GLU A 61 0.67 13.56 -7.20
C GLU A 61 -0.13 12.74 -6.18
N ASN A 62 -1.28 13.24 -5.71
CA ASN A 62 -2.12 12.52 -4.77
C ASN A 62 -2.68 11.21 -5.35
N MET A 63 -3.09 11.18 -6.62
CA MET A 63 -3.49 9.94 -7.29
C MET A 63 -2.33 8.96 -7.38
N GLY A 64 -1.13 9.46 -7.68
CA GLY A 64 0.09 8.67 -7.76
C GLY A 64 0.48 8.03 -6.43
N MET A 65 0.42 8.80 -5.34
CA MET A 65 0.61 8.31 -3.98
C MET A 65 -0.42 7.22 -3.65
N PHE A 66 -1.70 7.49 -3.91
CA PHE A 66 -2.77 6.53 -3.68
C PHE A 66 -2.58 5.24 -4.47
N ILE A 67 -2.19 5.30 -5.75
CA ILE A 67 -1.87 4.11 -6.56
C ILE A 67 -0.72 3.32 -5.94
N GLN A 68 0.33 4.00 -5.49
CA GLN A 68 1.50 3.38 -4.87
C GLN A 68 1.11 2.68 -3.57
N GLU A 69 0.33 3.33 -2.70
CA GLU A 69 -0.20 2.75 -1.46
C GLU A 69 -1.01 1.47 -1.75
N GLN A 70 -1.95 1.52 -2.68
CA GLN A 70 -2.76 0.35 -3.05
C GLN A 70 -1.91 -0.80 -3.60
N ALA A 71 -0.85 -0.49 -4.34
CA ALA A 71 0.10 -1.49 -4.83
C ALA A 71 0.96 -2.08 -3.70
N ASN A 72 1.39 -1.26 -2.74
CA ASN A 72 2.15 -1.71 -1.58
C ASN A 72 1.27 -2.62 -0.70
N ILE A 73 0.01 -2.24 -0.46
CA ILE A 73 -0.95 -3.04 0.33
C ILE A 73 -1.14 -4.44 -0.26
N ALA A 74 -1.22 -4.54 -1.58
CA ALA A 74 -1.43 -5.81 -2.25
C ALA A 74 -0.21 -6.75 -2.20
N LYS A 75 1.01 -6.21 -2.05
CA LYS A 75 2.26 -7.00 -2.12
C LYS A 75 2.86 -7.32 -0.77
N LEU A 76 2.77 -6.40 0.18
CA LEU A 76 3.45 -6.47 1.46
C LEU A 76 3.18 -7.78 2.23
N PRO A 77 1.95 -8.35 2.27
CA PRO A 77 1.72 -9.63 2.92
C PRO A 77 2.54 -10.80 2.35
N ASP A 78 2.69 -10.85 1.03
CA ASP A 78 3.46 -11.91 0.37
C ASP A 78 4.97 -11.69 0.54
N GLU A 79 5.41 -10.43 0.55
CA GLU A 79 6.80 -10.06 0.80
C GLU A 79 7.24 -10.40 2.24
N ILE A 80 6.40 -10.11 3.24
CA ILE A 80 6.66 -10.48 4.64
C ILE A 80 6.77 -12.01 4.79
N LYS A 81 5.86 -12.77 4.17
CA LYS A 81 5.94 -14.25 4.19
C LYS A 81 7.19 -14.77 3.50
N ALA A 82 7.66 -14.10 2.45
CA ALA A 82 8.87 -14.48 1.74
C ALA A 82 10.15 -14.17 2.54
N LEU A 83 10.14 -13.10 3.34
CA LEU A 83 11.28 -12.69 4.18
C LEU A 83 11.46 -13.61 5.39
N TRP A 84 10.35 -14.04 6.00
CA TRP A 84 10.35 -14.92 7.18
C TRP A 84 9.53 -16.19 6.96
N PRO A 85 9.92 -17.07 6.02
CA PRO A 85 9.12 -18.23 5.61
C PRO A 85 9.03 -19.31 6.70
N THR A 86 9.90 -19.28 7.71
CA THR A 86 9.93 -20.24 8.82
C THR A 86 9.22 -19.72 10.06
N GLU A 87 9.18 -18.40 10.27
CA GLU A 87 8.62 -17.76 11.45
C GLU A 87 7.16 -17.37 11.23
N VAL A 88 6.83 -16.84 10.04
CA VAL A 88 5.51 -16.27 9.72
C VAL A 88 4.58 -17.33 9.15
N VAL A 89 3.48 -17.57 9.86
CA VAL A 89 2.41 -18.50 9.46
C VAL A 89 1.41 -17.82 8.55
N ALA A 90 1.02 -16.59 8.87
CA ALA A 90 0.06 -15.81 8.11
C ALA A 90 0.29 -14.31 8.26
N VAL A 91 -0.18 -13.57 7.27
CA VAL A 91 -0.22 -12.10 7.28
C VAL A 91 -1.60 -11.71 6.77
N GLU A 92 -2.34 -10.98 7.60
CA GLU A 92 -3.70 -10.53 7.34
C GLU A 92 -3.72 -9.02 7.24
N VAL A 93 -4.47 -8.49 6.27
CA VAL A 93 -4.66 -7.05 6.08
C VAL A 93 -5.84 -6.63 6.97
N ILE A 94 -5.58 -5.77 7.96
CA ILE A 94 -6.60 -5.22 8.85
C ILE A 94 -7.20 -3.95 8.24
N SER A 95 -6.35 -3.09 7.68
CA SER A 95 -6.73 -1.93 6.89
C SER A 95 -5.64 -1.57 5.87
N ASP A 96 -5.83 -0.49 5.14
CA ASP A 96 -4.84 0.13 4.24
C ASP A 96 -3.51 0.50 4.91
N ALA A 97 -3.50 0.68 6.23
CA ALA A 97 -2.32 1.05 7.02
C ALA A 97 -2.08 0.13 8.23
N ALA A 98 -2.70 -1.06 8.27
CA ALA A 98 -2.58 -1.96 9.41
C ALA A 98 -2.56 -3.44 9.00
N TYR A 99 -1.62 -4.19 9.54
CA TYR A 99 -1.42 -5.62 9.28
C TYR A 99 -1.34 -6.41 10.57
N LEU A 100 -1.89 -7.63 10.54
CA LEU A 100 -1.72 -8.63 11.57
C LEU A 100 -0.80 -9.74 11.05
N ILE A 101 0.32 -9.96 11.73
CA ILE A 101 1.28 -11.01 11.43
C ILE A 101 1.15 -12.09 12.50
N ILE A 102 0.94 -13.33 12.06
CA ILE A 102 0.83 -14.49 12.94
C ILE A 102 2.11 -15.31 12.80
N ILE A 103 2.84 -15.47 13.91
CA ILE A 103 4.07 -16.28 13.98
C ILE A 103 3.83 -17.63 14.66
N GLY A 104 4.71 -18.60 14.42
CA GLY A 104 4.71 -19.89 15.10
C GLY A 104 4.88 -19.76 16.62
N ASP A 105 4.24 -20.64 17.39
CA ASP A 105 4.31 -20.59 18.86
C ASP A 105 5.71 -20.96 19.39
N GLU A 106 6.47 -21.71 18.60
CA GLU A 106 7.86 -22.10 18.85
C GLU A 106 8.87 -20.96 18.68
N ILE A 107 8.45 -19.85 18.06
CA ILE A 107 9.32 -18.70 17.82
C ILE A 107 9.51 -17.90 19.11
N ASP A 108 10.74 -17.50 19.39
CA ASP A 108 11.03 -16.53 20.45
C ASP A 108 10.59 -15.13 19.97
N ILE A 109 9.46 -14.66 20.50
CA ILE A 109 8.83 -13.42 20.06
C ILE A 109 9.70 -12.19 20.36
N THR A 110 10.47 -12.21 21.45
CA THR A 110 11.35 -11.09 21.81
C THR A 110 12.54 -11.01 20.85
N LYS A 111 13.09 -12.17 20.47
CA LYS A 111 14.14 -12.21 19.44
C LYS A 111 13.60 -11.77 18.08
N PHE A 112 12.42 -12.26 17.71
CA PHE A 112 11.78 -11.91 16.45
C PHE A 112 11.44 -10.41 16.38
N GLU A 113 10.99 -9.79 17.48
CA GLU A 113 10.72 -8.35 17.54
C GLU A 113 11.94 -7.51 17.15
N ILE A 114 13.12 -7.85 17.69
CA ILE A 114 14.36 -7.12 17.40
C ILE A 114 14.70 -7.22 15.91
N GLU A 115 14.66 -8.44 15.36
CA GLU A 115 14.96 -8.71 13.95
C GLU A 115 13.93 -8.04 13.03
N PHE A 116 12.65 -8.13 13.38
CA PHE A 116 11.55 -7.55 12.62
C PHE A 116 11.67 -6.03 12.54
N ARG A 117 11.92 -5.34 13.66
CA ARG A 117 12.08 -3.88 13.71
C ARG A 117 13.27 -3.40 12.87
N ASP A 118 14.38 -4.13 12.89
CA ASP A 118 15.58 -3.79 12.13
C ASP A 118 15.32 -3.86 10.62
N GLN A 119 14.66 -4.93 10.15
CA GLN A 119 14.45 -5.15 8.71
C GLN A 119 13.24 -4.40 8.14
N ILE A 120 12.13 -4.30 8.88
CA ILE A 120 10.89 -3.73 8.34
C ILE A 120 11.03 -2.23 8.03
N THR A 121 11.87 -1.52 8.79
CA THR A 121 12.10 -0.08 8.64
C THR A 121 12.84 0.25 7.34
N ASP A 122 13.68 -0.66 6.85
CA ASP A 122 14.39 -0.52 5.57
C ASP A 122 13.51 -0.91 4.37
N TRP A 123 12.45 -1.68 4.62
CA TRP A 123 11.57 -2.22 3.58
C TRP A 123 10.33 -1.38 3.30
N VAL A 124 9.77 -0.76 4.33
CA VAL A 124 8.64 0.15 4.18
C VAL A 124 9.16 1.48 3.63
N ASP A 125 8.52 1.97 2.56
CA ASP A 125 8.81 3.29 2.01
C ASP A 125 8.62 4.35 3.11
N GLN A 126 9.61 5.23 3.32
CA GLN A 126 9.65 6.24 4.41
C GLN A 126 8.51 7.28 4.37
N GLN A 127 7.65 7.20 3.36
CA GLN A 127 6.46 8.02 3.22
C GLN A 127 5.18 7.29 3.63
N TRP A 128 5.25 5.99 3.90
CA TRP A 128 4.10 5.13 4.15
C TRP A 128 4.00 4.76 5.63
N GLN A 129 3.08 5.43 6.33
CA GLN A 129 2.79 5.11 7.72
C GLN A 129 2.00 3.81 7.82
N VAL A 130 2.58 2.79 8.45
CA VAL A 130 1.97 1.47 8.59
C VAL A 130 2.18 0.91 9.99
N LYS A 131 1.13 0.27 10.51
CA LYS A 131 1.14 -0.44 11.78
C LYS A 131 1.16 -1.95 11.59
N PHE A 132 2.06 -2.63 12.28
CA PHE A 132 2.13 -4.08 12.37
C PHE A 132 1.78 -4.52 13.78
N GLN A 133 0.80 -5.41 13.89
CA GLN A 133 0.56 -6.19 15.09
C GLN A 133 1.10 -7.60 14.85
N VAL A 134 2.04 -8.06 15.67
CA VAL A 134 2.62 -9.40 15.58
C VAL A 134 2.16 -10.21 16.78
N THR A 135 1.59 -11.38 16.52
CA THR A 135 1.06 -12.27 17.57
C THR A 135 1.52 -13.69 17.35
N LYS A 136 1.68 -14.43 18.44
CA LYS A 136 1.74 -15.88 18.37
C LYS A 136 0.38 -16.47 18.00
N ARG A 137 0.43 -17.69 17.46
CA ARG A 137 -0.75 -18.38 16.93
C ARG A 137 -1.71 -18.83 18.02
N ILE A 138 -1.20 -19.31 19.16
CA ILE A 138 -1.99 -19.86 20.26
C ILE A 138 -1.78 -19.05 21.54
N SER A 139 -0.54 -18.62 21.84
CA SER A 139 -0.28 -17.83 23.05
C SER A 139 -0.75 -16.38 22.92
N GLU A 140 -0.94 -15.72 24.06
CA GLU A 140 -1.32 -14.30 24.12
C GLU A 140 -0.13 -13.34 23.91
N GLU A 141 1.05 -13.87 23.58
CA GLU A 141 2.25 -13.05 23.37
C GLU A 141 2.13 -12.28 22.05
N SER A 142 2.34 -10.97 22.11
CA SER A 142 2.28 -10.08 20.96
C SER A 142 3.15 -8.83 21.14
N PHE A 143 3.48 -8.17 20.04
CA PHE A 143 4.07 -6.83 20.02
C PHE A 143 3.52 -6.01 18.85
N GLU A 144 3.72 -4.69 18.92
CA GLU A 144 3.31 -3.75 17.87
C GLU A 144 4.49 -2.94 17.36
N VAL A 145 4.52 -2.68 16.05
CA VAL A 145 5.52 -1.85 15.39
C VAL A 145 4.82 -0.84 14.50
N ASP A 146 5.09 0.44 14.74
CA ASP A 146 4.70 1.53 13.85
C ASP A 146 5.92 1.93 13.02
N VAL A 147 5.78 1.94 11.69
CA VAL A 147 6.83 2.29 10.73
C VAL A 147 6.42 3.54 9.95
N ASN A 148 7.40 4.43 9.73
CA ASN A 148 7.24 5.70 9.00
C ASN A 148 8.23 5.77 7.85
#